data_AF-A0A7L9GJS0-F1
#
_entry.id   AF-A0A7L9GJS0-F1
#
_cell.length_a   1.000
_cell.length_b   1.000
_cell.length_c   1.000
_cell.angle_alpha   90.00
_cell.angle_beta   90.00
_cell.angle_gamma   90.00
#
_symmetry.space_group_name_H-M   'P 1'
#
loop_
_entity.id
_entity.type
_entity.pdbx_description
1 polymer ?
#
loop_
_entity_poly.entity_id
_entity_poly.type
_entity_poly.pdbx_seq_one_letter_code
_entity_poly.pdbx_strand_id
1 'polypeptide(L)'
;MTELTAAANAFDKKNQEDFDRNTEVITNGLMAIAANGSIKATAAELSRITGIHRNTLRQRIWPLQRLKAIKENRVIEEIRRRQTKAKAADPVSVLTSKLEASRREVLHWFDMYHKANDRADQLDARVNFIKDAVPRLEAAKDRKDDELLELRGEIARLRQVIDVLQSEQAEKSL
;
A
#
# COMPACT_ATOMS: atom_id res chain seq x y z
N MET A 1 -1.27 65.80 45.91
CA MET A 1 -0.83 64.39 45.77
C MET A 1 -0.97 63.89 44.33
N THR A 2 -0.54 64.67 43.32
CA THR A 2 -0.80 64.36 41.90
C THR A 2 0.46 64.37 41.02
N GLU A 3 1.54 65.01 41.45
CA GLU A 3 2.77 65.12 40.63
C GLU A 3 3.72 63.92 40.78
N LEU A 4 3.79 63.32 41.97
CA LEU A 4 4.63 62.14 42.23
C LEU A 4 4.12 60.88 41.49
N THR A 5 2.81 60.74 41.35
CA THR A 5 2.19 59.64 40.59
C THR A 5 2.31 59.83 39.08
N ALA A 6 2.24 61.08 38.59
CA ALA A 6 2.45 61.38 37.18
C ALA A 6 3.90 61.16 36.73
N ALA A 7 4.89 61.49 37.57
CA ALA A 7 6.30 61.24 37.29
C ALA A 7 6.61 59.73 37.27
N ALA A 8 6.11 58.95 38.23
CA ALA A 8 6.26 57.49 38.25
C ALA A 8 5.71 56.86 36.95
N ASN A 9 4.51 57.26 36.53
CA ASN A 9 3.89 56.77 35.29
C ASN A 9 4.71 57.10 34.02
N ALA A 10 5.39 58.24 33.97
CA ALA A 10 6.22 58.63 32.82
C ALA A 10 7.54 57.83 32.75
N PHE A 11 8.18 57.57 33.89
CA PHE A 11 9.37 56.73 33.96
C PHE A 11 9.05 55.25 33.67
N ASP A 12 7.93 54.75 34.19
CA ASP A 12 7.48 53.39 33.94
C ASP A 12 7.17 53.17 32.44
N LYS A 13 6.53 54.16 31.79
CA LYS A 13 6.27 54.11 30.36
C LYS A 13 7.57 54.07 29.53
N LYS A 14 8.54 54.93 29.86
CA LYS A 14 9.84 54.94 29.16
C LYS A 14 10.62 53.64 29.38
N ASN A 15 10.59 53.09 30.59
CA ASN A 15 11.23 51.81 30.89
C ASN A 15 10.60 50.66 30.10
N GLN A 16 9.28 50.68 29.92
CA GLN A 16 8.57 49.71 29.09
C GLN A 16 8.98 49.83 27.61
N GLU A 17 9.00 51.05 27.07
CA GLU A 17 9.42 51.31 25.69
C GLU A 17 10.87 50.84 25.42
N ASP A 18 11.80 51.12 26.35
CA ASP A 18 13.18 50.64 26.25
C ASP A 18 13.28 49.12 26.44
N PHE A 19 12.40 48.52 27.25
CA PHE A 19 12.34 47.07 27.40
C PHE A 19 11.93 46.40 26.09
N ASP A 20 10.88 46.91 25.45
CA ASP A 20 10.30 46.39 24.21
C ASP A 20 11.26 46.57 23.04
N ARG A 21 11.85 47.77 22.88
CA ARG A 21 12.89 48.02 21.87
C ARG A 21 14.06 47.04 22.01
N ASN A 22 14.54 46.81 23.22
CA ASN A 22 15.60 45.83 23.47
C ASN A 22 15.15 44.40 23.14
N THR A 23 13.89 44.05 23.40
CA THR A 23 13.35 42.73 23.06
C THR A 23 13.33 42.52 21.54
N GLU A 24 12.92 43.53 20.77
CA GLU A 24 12.94 43.48 19.30
C GLU A 24 14.36 43.30 18.75
N VAL A 25 15.32 44.11 19.22
CA VAL A 25 16.72 44.03 18.78
C VAL A 25 17.31 42.65 19.09
N ILE A 26 17.06 42.10 20.29
CA ILE A 26 17.51 40.75 20.66
C ILE A 26 16.88 39.70 19.74
N THR A 27 15.59 39.82 19.47
CA THR A 27 14.85 38.88 18.62
C THR A 27 15.41 38.87 17.20
N ASN A 28 15.65 40.04 16.62
CA ASN A 28 16.26 40.19 15.30
C ASN A 28 17.68 39.60 15.27
N GLY A 29 18.48 39.84 16.29
CA GLY A 29 19.82 39.25 16.42
C GLY A 29 19.77 37.72 16.50
N LEU A 30 18.81 37.15 17.23
CA LEU A 30 18.60 35.70 17.31
C LEU A 30 18.17 35.11 15.97
N MET A 31 17.32 35.79 15.22
CA MET A 31 16.92 35.37 13.87
C MET A 31 18.11 35.40 12.90
N ALA A 32 18.95 36.43 12.95
CA ALA A 32 20.16 36.52 12.13
C ALA A 32 21.14 35.37 12.44
N ILE A 33 21.32 35.03 13.72
CA ILE A 33 22.11 33.86 14.14
C ILE A 33 21.44 32.58 13.63
N ALA A 34 20.12 32.42 13.78
CA ALA A 34 19.43 31.22 13.32
C ALA A 34 19.59 30.98 11.81
N ALA A 35 19.49 32.03 11.00
CA ALA A 35 19.62 31.97 9.54
C ALA A 35 21.04 31.68 9.07
N ASN A 36 22.07 32.15 9.79
CA ASN A 36 23.46 31.98 9.38
C ASN A 36 24.21 30.93 10.22
N GLY A 37 24.42 29.76 9.62
CA GLY A 37 25.14 28.64 10.24
C GLY A 37 26.59 28.92 10.62
N SER A 38 27.25 29.91 10.00
CA SER A 38 28.65 30.26 10.31
C SER A 38 28.81 31.02 11.63
N ILE A 39 27.77 31.73 12.05
CA ILE A 39 27.77 32.50 13.30
C ILE A 39 27.51 31.53 14.46
N LYS A 40 28.40 31.50 15.46
CA LYS A 40 28.21 30.66 16.65
C LYS A 40 27.03 31.18 17.47
N ALA A 41 26.07 30.31 17.79
CA ALA A 41 24.92 30.66 18.63
C ALA A 41 25.34 30.84 20.12
N THR A 42 26.02 31.93 20.43
CA THR A 42 26.51 32.25 21.78
C THR A 42 26.11 33.65 22.21
N ALA A 43 26.09 33.89 23.53
CA ALA A 43 25.74 35.19 24.08
C ALA A 43 26.73 36.30 23.69
N ALA A 44 28.00 35.94 23.45
CA ALA A 44 29.02 36.88 22.99
C ALA A 44 28.71 37.37 21.57
N GLU A 45 28.36 36.46 20.66
CA GLU A 45 27.99 36.82 19.30
C GLU A 45 26.67 37.59 19.25
N LEU A 46 25.69 37.20 20.06
CA LEU A 46 24.43 37.93 20.17
C LEU A 46 24.67 39.36 20.69
N SER A 47 25.51 39.52 21.71
CA SER A 47 25.89 40.82 22.24
C SER A 47 26.59 41.70 21.19
N ARG A 48 27.48 41.12 20.38
CA ARG A 48 28.17 41.81 19.28
C ARG A 48 27.23 42.26 18.17
N ILE A 49 26.23 41.45 17.82
CA ILE A 49 25.26 41.75 16.74
C ILE A 49 24.23 42.78 17.20
N THR A 50 23.79 42.70 18.46
CA THR A 50 22.69 43.52 18.98
C THR A 50 23.16 44.78 19.70
N GLY A 51 24.44 44.88 20.05
CA GLY A 51 24.99 45.93 20.90
C GLY A 51 24.57 45.82 22.38
N ILE A 52 23.74 44.85 22.74
CA ILE A 52 23.23 44.68 24.10
C ILE A 52 24.25 43.92 24.94
N HIS A 53 24.55 44.43 26.12
CA HIS A 53 25.56 43.82 26.98
C HIS A 53 25.14 42.41 27.46
N ARG A 54 26.13 41.51 27.56
CA ARG A 54 25.94 40.12 28.01
C ARG A 54 25.18 39.99 29.33
N ASN A 55 25.31 40.96 30.25
CA ASN A 55 24.62 40.91 31.54
C ASN A 55 23.10 41.11 31.37
N THR A 56 22.69 42.03 30.51
CA THR A 56 21.28 42.28 30.16
C THR A 56 20.66 41.05 29.51
N LEU A 57 21.41 40.37 28.64
CA LEU A 57 20.97 39.10 28.03
C LEU A 57 20.80 37.99 29.07
N ARG A 58 21.68 37.93 30.07
CA ARG A 58 21.61 36.94 31.17
C ARG A 58 20.43 37.19 32.08
N GLN A 59 20.17 38.45 32.46
CA GLN A 59 19.03 38.82 33.30
C GLN A 59 17.68 38.45 32.67
N ARG A 60 17.58 38.52 31.33
CA ARG A 60 16.35 38.18 30.60
C ARG A 60 16.14 36.67 30.38
N ILE A 61 17.17 35.83 30.52
CA ILE A 61 17.16 34.35 30.43
C ILE A 61 16.74 33.76 29.06
N TRP A 62 15.58 34.15 28.53
CA TRP A 62 15.02 33.67 27.26
C TRP A 62 15.97 33.77 26.06
N PRO A 63 16.88 34.78 25.93
CA PRO A 63 17.79 34.82 24.78
C PRO A 63 18.78 33.64 24.81
N LEU A 64 19.21 33.22 26.00
CA LEU A 64 20.11 32.09 26.18
C LEU A 64 19.41 30.76 25.87
N GLN A 65 18.16 30.61 26.28
CA GLN A 65 17.34 29.44 25.94
C GLN A 65 17.15 29.34 24.43
N ARG A 66 16.88 30.46 23.75
CA ARG A 66 16.73 30.48 22.30
C ARG A 66 18.03 30.15 21.57
N LEU A 67 19.17 30.65 22.03
CA LEU A 67 20.49 30.27 21.51
C LEU A 67 20.76 28.77 21.66
N LYS A 68 20.37 28.17 22.79
CA LYS A 68 20.48 26.72 23.01
C LYS A 68 19.63 25.94 22.00
N ALA A 69 18.37 26.34 21.80
CA ALA A 69 17.49 25.73 20.81
C ALA A 69 18.06 25.84 19.38
N ILE A 70 18.67 26.97 19.02
CA ILE A 70 19.33 27.14 17.71
C ILE A 70 20.49 26.14 17.56
N LYS A 71 21.30 25.91 18.61
CA LYS A 71 22.38 24.90 18.55
C LYS A 71 21.82 23.50 18.33
N GLU A 72 20.80 23.13 19.09
CA GLU A 72 20.16 21.81 18.99
C GLU A 72 19.58 21.58 17.59
N ASN A 73 18.87 22.57 17.04
CA ASN A 73 18.33 22.51 15.68
C ASN A 73 19.44 22.30 14.63
N ARG A 74 20.58 22.99 14.75
CA ARG A 74 21.71 22.82 13.83
C ARG A 74 22.31 21.41 13.89
N VAL A 75 22.40 20.83 15.09
CA VAL A 75 22.88 19.45 15.25
C VAL A 75 21.91 18.46 14.59
N ILE A 76 20.60 18.65 14.80
CA ILE A 76 19.56 17.80 14.19
C ILE A 76 19.62 17.87 12.67
N GLU A 77 19.73 19.07 12.09
CA GLU A 77 19.83 19.25 10.64
C GLU A 77 21.09 18.63 10.04
N GLU A 78 22.24 18.73 10.73
CA GLU A 78 23.46 18.06 10.28
C GLU A 78 23.33 16.54 10.32
N ILE A 79 22.68 15.97 11.34
CA ILE A 79 22.39 14.53 11.41
C ILE A 79 21.47 14.12 10.26
N ARG A 80 20.40 14.87 9.99
CA ARG A 80 19.49 14.62 8.86
C ARG A 80 20.24 14.65 7.53
N ARG A 81 21.10 15.64 7.32
CA ARG A 81 21.92 15.78 6.11
C ARG A 81 22.89 14.62 5.91
N ARG A 82 23.46 14.09 6.99
CA ARG A 82 24.32 12.90 6.93
C ARG A 82 23.52 11.65 6.58
N GLN A 83 22.32 11.51 7.14
CA GLN A 83 21.44 10.38 6.82
C GLN A 83 20.95 10.41 5.37
N THR A 84 20.61 11.57 4.81
CA THR A 84 20.22 11.69 3.40
C THR A 84 21.38 11.42 2.45
N LYS A 85 22.59 11.90 2.77
CA LYS A 85 23.80 11.58 1.98
C LYS A 85 24.17 10.09 2.06
N ALA A 86 24.01 9.46 3.21
CA ALA A 86 24.28 8.02 3.39
C ALA A 86 23.22 7.12 2.73
N LYS A 87 21.98 7.61 2.56
CA LYS A 87 20.86 6.90 1.91
C LYS A 87 20.67 7.21 0.43
N ALA A 88 21.48 8.10 -0.16
CA ALA A 88 21.48 8.29 -1.60
C ALA A 88 22.12 7.04 -2.26
N ALA A 89 21.34 5.98 -2.38
CA ALA A 89 21.73 4.78 -3.10
C ALA A 89 22.14 5.17 -4.51
N ASP A 90 23.25 4.59 -4.98
CA ASP A 90 23.76 4.82 -6.33
C ASP A 90 22.64 4.64 -7.36
N PRO A 91 22.30 5.67 -8.17
CA PRO A 91 21.20 5.61 -9.12
C PRO A 91 21.31 4.41 -10.07
N VAL A 92 22.53 4.02 -10.46
CA VAL A 92 22.76 2.87 -11.33
C VAL A 92 22.36 1.57 -10.62
N SER A 93 22.80 1.36 -9.38
CA SER A 93 22.40 0.21 -8.56
C SER A 93 20.89 0.08 -8.39
N VAL A 94 20.18 1.18 -8.12
CA VAL A 94 18.71 1.19 -7.98
C VAL A 94 18.03 0.82 -9.31
N LEU A 95 18.50 1.38 -10.42
CA LEU A 95 17.94 1.10 -11.74
C LEU A 95 18.22 -0.34 -12.17
N THR A 96 19.42 -0.86 -11.94
CA THR A 96 19.77 -2.27 -12.21
C THR A 96 18.88 -3.21 -11.40
N SER A 97 18.68 -2.94 -10.11
CA SER A 97 17.79 -3.75 -9.25
C SER A 97 16.35 -3.76 -9.76
N LYS A 98 15.83 -2.60 -10.19
CA LYS A 98 14.48 -2.50 -10.78
C LYS A 98 14.37 -3.24 -12.11
N LEU A 99 15.41 -3.17 -12.95
CA LEU A 99 15.46 -3.88 -14.22
C LEU A 99 15.46 -5.40 -14.00
N GLU A 100 16.23 -5.89 -13.04
CA GLU A 100 16.24 -7.31 -12.68
C GLU A 100 14.88 -7.78 -12.14
N ALA A 101 14.24 -6.99 -11.29
CA ALA A 101 12.89 -7.28 -10.79
C ALA A 101 11.87 -7.38 -11.94
N SER A 102 11.86 -6.38 -12.83
CA SER A 102 10.98 -6.37 -14.00
C SER A 102 11.20 -7.57 -14.92
N ARG A 103 12.46 -7.98 -15.16
CA ARG A 103 12.77 -9.18 -15.96
C ARG A 103 12.19 -10.46 -15.34
N ARG A 104 12.25 -10.60 -14.01
CA ARG A 104 11.67 -11.76 -13.31
C ARG A 104 10.15 -11.78 -13.44
N GLU A 105 9.51 -10.62 -13.33
CA GLU A 105 8.05 -10.51 -13.50
C GLU A 105 7.63 -10.88 -14.92
N VAL A 106 8.37 -10.42 -15.94
CA VAL A 106 8.08 -10.79 -17.34
C VAL A 106 8.17 -12.30 -17.55
N LEU A 107 9.23 -12.94 -17.05
CA LEU A 107 9.38 -14.40 -17.13
C LEU A 107 8.27 -15.14 -16.39
N HIS A 108 7.89 -14.65 -15.21
CA HIS A 108 6.80 -15.22 -14.43
C HIS A 108 5.47 -15.16 -15.19
N TRP A 109 5.10 -13.98 -15.72
CA TRP A 109 3.85 -13.82 -16.45
C TRP A 109 3.85 -14.58 -17.78
N PHE A 110 4.99 -14.70 -18.44
CA PHE A 110 5.14 -15.53 -19.63
C PHE A 110 4.90 -17.01 -19.34
N ASP A 111 5.49 -17.56 -18.27
CA ASP A 111 5.26 -18.94 -17.84
C ASP A 111 3.79 -19.17 -17.41
N MET A 112 3.21 -18.21 -16.69
CA MET A 112 1.80 -18.25 -16.31
C MET A 112 0.86 -18.22 -17.51
N TYR A 113 1.18 -17.43 -18.54
CA TYR A 113 0.44 -17.39 -19.80
C TYR A 113 0.47 -18.74 -20.51
N HIS A 114 1.65 -19.36 -20.67
CA HIS A 114 1.77 -20.67 -21.29
C HIS A 114 0.99 -21.74 -20.54
N LYS A 115 1.10 -21.79 -19.20
CA LYS A 115 0.33 -22.72 -18.37
C LYS A 115 -1.18 -22.50 -18.48
N ALA A 116 -1.62 -21.25 -18.62
CA ALA A 116 -3.03 -20.95 -18.81
C ALA A 116 -3.51 -21.39 -20.20
N ASN A 117 -2.70 -21.18 -21.24
CA ASN A 117 -3.01 -21.60 -22.59
C ASN A 117 -3.09 -23.13 -22.70
N ASP A 118 -2.11 -23.85 -22.17
CA ASP A 118 -2.12 -25.33 -22.16
C ASP A 118 -3.37 -25.89 -21.46
N ARG A 119 -3.81 -25.24 -20.37
CA ARG A 119 -5.05 -25.62 -19.68
C ARG A 119 -6.29 -25.33 -20.51
N ALA A 120 -6.32 -24.20 -21.22
CA ALA A 120 -7.42 -23.87 -22.12
C ALA A 120 -7.51 -24.90 -23.26
N ASP A 121 -6.39 -25.25 -23.88
CA ASP A 121 -6.34 -26.25 -24.95
C ASP A 121 -6.81 -27.63 -24.46
N GLN A 122 -6.41 -28.04 -23.25
CA GLN A 122 -6.87 -29.28 -22.62
C GLN A 122 -8.38 -29.27 -22.33
N LEU A 123 -8.92 -28.13 -21.88
CA LEU A 123 -10.34 -27.98 -21.62
C LEU A 123 -11.15 -28.02 -22.91
N ASP A 124 -10.70 -27.34 -23.96
CA ASP A 124 -11.34 -27.36 -25.27
C ASP A 124 -11.36 -28.76 -25.86
N ALA A 125 -10.24 -29.50 -25.77
CA ALA A 125 -10.18 -30.89 -26.19
C ALA A 125 -11.19 -31.77 -25.43
N ARG A 126 -11.32 -31.58 -24.11
CA ARG A 126 -12.31 -32.30 -23.29
C ARG A 126 -13.74 -31.96 -23.65
N VAL A 127 -14.04 -30.67 -23.85
CA VAL A 127 -15.37 -30.22 -24.24
C VAL A 127 -15.75 -30.79 -25.60
N ASN A 128 -14.85 -30.75 -26.57
CA ASN A 128 -15.08 -31.34 -27.89
C ASN A 128 -15.28 -32.85 -27.81
N PHE A 129 -14.47 -33.55 -27.00
CA PHE A 129 -14.67 -34.98 -26.76
C PHE A 129 -16.06 -35.28 -26.19
N ILE A 130 -16.52 -34.53 -25.17
CA ILE A 130 -17.85 -34.73 -24.56
C ILE A 130 -18.95 -34.42 -25.57
N LYS A 131 -18.84 -33.32 -26.33
CA LYS A 131 -19.79 -32.94 -27.38
C LYS A 131 -19.99 -34.06 -28.40
N ASP A 132 -18.92 -34.77 -28.75
CA ASP A 132 -19.00 -35.89 -29.70
C ASP A 132 -19.44 -37.20 -29.05
N ALA A 133 -19.06 -37.43 -27.78
CA ALA A 133 -19.35 -38.67 -27.08
C ALA A 133 -20.81 -38.79 -26.66
N VAL A 134 -21.42 -37.71 -26.17
CA VAL A 134 -22.80 -37.73 -25.63
C VAL A 134 -23.82 -38.18 -26.68
N PRO A 135 -23.89 -37.59 -27.90
CA PRO A 135 -24.86 -38.02 -28.91
C PRO A 135 -24.65 -39.47 -29.35
N ARG A 136 -23.39 -39.94 -29.40
CA ARG A 136 -23.09 -41.33 -29.74
C ARG A 136 -23.59 -42.30 -28.69
N LEU A 137 -23.43 -41.96 -27.41
CA LEU A 137 -23.90 -42.77 -26.29
C LEU A 137 -25.42 -42.75 -26.20
N GLU A 138 -26.06 -41.61 -26.42
CA GLU A 138 -27.52 -41.48 -26.51
C GLU A 138 -28.07 -42.35 -27.65
N ALA A 139 -27.52 -42.24 -28.86
CA ALA A 139 -27.93 -43.08 -29.98
C ALA A 139 -27.66 -44.58 -29.75
N ALA A 140 -26.61 -44.93 -28.99
CA ALA A 140 -26.35 -46.32 -28.61
C ALA A 140 -27.38 -46.83 -27.59
N LYS A 141 -27.79 -45.98 -26.65
CA LYS A 141 -28.84 -46.29 -25.67
C LYS A 141 -30.18 -46.46 -26.37
N ASP A 142 -30.58 -45.53 -27.23
CA ASP A 142 -31.88 -45.58 -27.93
C ASP A 142 -32.00 -46.87 -28.75
N ARG A 143 -30.94 -47.26 -29.48
CA ARG A 143 -30.90 -48.55 -30.20
C ARG A 143 -31.09 -49.76 -29.30
N LYS A 144 -30.54 -49.73 -28.08
CA LYS A 144 -30.69 -50.82 -27.11
C LYS A 144 -32.09 -50.84 -26.51
N ASP A 145 -32.70 -49.67 -26.30
CA ASP A 145 -34.08 -49.56 -25.83
C ASP A 145 -35.07 -50.08 -26.88
N ASP A 146 -34.84 -49.79 -28.17
CA ASP A 146 -35.61 -50.34 -29.29
C ASP A 146 -35.49 -51.87 -29.37
N GLU A 147 -34.26 -52.41 -29.31
CA GLU A 147 -33.99 -53.85 -29.31
C GLU A 147 -34.69 -54.56 -28.13
N LEU A 148 -34.66 -53.94 -26.94
CA LEU A 148 -35.35 -54.47 -25.76
C LEU A 148 -36.87 -54.47 -25.94
N LEU A 149 -37.44 -53.46 -26.61
CA LEU A 149 -38.87 -53.40 -26.89
C LEU A 149 -39.29 -54.51 -27.86
N GLU A 150 -38.53 -54.73 -28.93
CA GLU A 150 -38.77 -55.80 -29.89
C GLU A 150 -38.72 -57.19 -29.22
N LEU A 151 -37.67 -57.46 -28.45
CA LEU A 151 -37.52 -58.73 -27.72
C LEU A 151 -38.65 -58.95 -26.72
N ARG A 152 -39.09 -57.90 -26.01
CA ARG A 152 -40.25 -57.99 -25.11
C ARG A 152 -41.53 -58.33 -25.87
N GLY A 153 -41.73 -57.74 -27.05
CA GLY A 153 -42.86 -58.03 -27.91
C GLY A 153 -42.84 -59.46 -28.46
N GLU A 154 -41.67 -59.99 -28.80
CA GLU A 154 -41.50 -61.39 -29.20
C GLU A 154 -41.78 -62.36 -28.06
N ILE A 155 -41.25 -62.10 -26.85
CA ILE A 155 -41.56 -62.89 -25.65
C ILE A 155 -43.07 -62.92 -25.38
N ALA A 156 -43.76 -61.78 -25.52
CA ALA A 156 -45.22 -61.72 -25.34
C ALA A 156 -45.97 -62.58 -26.37
N ARG A 157 -45.57 -62.53 -27.65
CA ARG A 157 -46.13 -63.37 -28.71
C ARG A 157 -45.91 -64.85 -28.46
N LEU A 158 -44.68 -65.24 -28.08
CA LEU A 158 -44.34 -66.62 -27.76
C LEU A 158 -45.15 -67.15 -26.57
N ARG A 159 -45.33 -66.34 -25.52
CA ARG A 159 -46.20 -66.69 -24.39
C ARG A 159 -47.64 -66.94 -24.83
N GLN A 160 -48.20 -66.08 -25.67
CA GLN A 160 -49.55 -66.26 -26.20
C GLN A 160 -49.68 -67.56 -27.02
N VAL A 161 -48.69 -67.89 -27.85
CA VAL A 161 -48.68 -69.15 -28.61
C VAL A 161 -48.63 -70.35 -27.68
N ILE A 162 -47.80 -70.31 -26.64
CA ILE A 162 -47.72 -71.37 -25.62
C ILE A 162 -49.07 -71.56 -24.94
N ASP A 163 -49.74 -70.49 -24.52
CA ASP A 163 -51.04 -70.54 -23.86
C ASP A 163 -52.10 -71.21 -24.75
N VAL A 164 -52.14 -70.85 -26.05
CA VAL A 164 -53.05 -71.47 -27.02
C VAL A 164 -52.74 -72.97 -27.19
N LEU A 165 -51.48 -73.35 -27.38
CA LEU A 165 -51.09 -74.76 -27.53
C LEU A 165 -51.41 -75.59 -26.28
N GLN A 166 -51.21 -75.02 -25.09
CA GLN A 166 -51.59 -75.67 -23.83
C GLN A 166 -53.10 -75.87 -23.72
N SER A 167 -53.90 -74.88 -24.16
CA SER A 167 -55.36 -75.00 -24.19
C SER A 167 -55.83 -76.09 -25.18
N GLU A 168 -55.25 -76.17 -26.37
CA GLU A 168 -55.58 -77.21 -27.36
C GLU A 168 -55.16 -78.62 -26.91
N GLN A 169 -54.02 -78.75 -26.20
CA GLN A 169 -53.62 -80.03 -25.61
C GLN A 169 -54.56 -80.46 -24.48
N ALA A 170 -55.05 -79.52 -23.67
CA ALA A 170 -56.02 -79.81 -22.63
C ALA A 170 -57.36 -80.28 -23.22
N GLU A 171 -57.83 -79.69 -24.32
CA GLU A 171 -59.03 -80.12 -25.03
C GLU A 171 -58.89 -81.49 -25.71
N LYS A 172 -57.71 -81.83 -26.24
CA LYS A 172 -57.45 -83.16 -26.85
C LYS A 172 -57.24 -84.30 -25.85
N SER A 173 -57.03 -83.97 -24.57
CA SER A 173 -56.77 -84.94 -23.49
C SER A 173 -58.03 -85.28 -22.67
N LEU A 174 -59.19 -84.72 -23.05
CA LEU A 174 -60.53 -85.00 -22.54
C LEU A 174 -61.29 -85.92 -23.52
#